data_AF-A0A1J1E2F6-F1
#
_entry.id   AF-A0A1J1E2F6-F1
#
_cell.length_a   1.000
_cell.length_b   1.000
_cell.length_c   1.000
_cell.angle_alpha   90.00
_cell.angle_beta   90.00
_cell.angle_gamma   90.00
#
_symmetry.space_group_name_H-M   'P 1'
#
loop_
_entity.id
_entity.type
_entity.pdbx_description
1 polymer ?
#
loop_
_entity_poly.entity_id
_entity_poly.type
_entity_poly.pdbx_seq_one_letter_code
_entity_poly.pdbx_strand_id
1 'polypeptide(L)'
;MNDIELLITEKTVGQRLDRVLRDAVPELSRAALQKAVLAGLCLIDGLVMTRPAARTRFGQRVSLRLPAAHKILTAEKRRVEILWQDEYLLVCNKPAGLTVHPCPSCPDNTLVQRLLGHFPQLTRLGGSRPGIVHRLDKDTSGLLLAALDEPTRLALSDAFARRKVYKEYLAIVSGMPSSEGQCLEPLGRHPTIRIKMSVLPQAHGGKPAQTTWKRLWSAPDQSVSLLTVCIHTGRTHQIRVHLSHLGHPLLGDALYAPKNIRARASRQMLHAWRLSFTHPQTDKKMRFVCPLPEDMIQIALAACRRIQRIVVVGNPGSGKSTFVRYLANTGLPVISADAIVADLYASGGEVAEWVGQRCGNLQLTAAGAVDKTALFAAMRADTVLRHDIEQMVHGLVRVALDAFWKKQENAGFFAAVAEVPLYFECGWQGAFRPAPLTIGVHCPTAQRMHRTMTERGWSEDKAAALESWQWPEACKEAVCDMMVDNSGSLGELALSAEKTLQDIERRRMAMEQQQRRLLEDACR
;
A
#
# COMPACT_ATOMS: atom_id res chain seq x y z
N MET A 1 -2.80 25.20 44.00
CA MET A 1 -1.43 24.76 44.35
C MET A 1 -1.59 23.93 45.60
N ASN A 2 -1.21 22.66 45.56
CA ASN A 2 -1.25 21.81 46.75
C ASN A 2 0.18 21.69 47.26
N ASP A 3 0.58 22.64 48.09
CA ASP A 3 1.84 22.56 48.81
C ASP A 3 1.62 21.64 50.01
N ILE A 4 2.43 20.59 50.12
CA ILE A 4 2.37 19.63 51.22
C ILE A 4 3.48 19.96 52.19
N GLU A 5 3.14 20.10 53.46
CA GLU A 5 4.11 20.27 54.55
C GLU A 5 4.01 19.10 55.54
N LEU A 6 5.16 18.54 55.91
CA LEU A 6 5.26 17.40 56.80
C LEU A 6 6.35 17.64 57.84
N LEU A 7 6.03 17.39 59.11
CA LEU A 7 7.01 17.32 60.19
C LEU A 7 7.42 15.87 60.42
N ILE A 8 8.72 15.59 60.40
CA ILE A 8 9.22 14.23 60.67
C ILE A 8 9.13 13.94 62.17
N THR A 9 8.25 13.00 62.52
CA THR A 9 8.03 12.51 63.89
C THR A 9 8.79 11.20 64.13
N GLU A 10 8.75 10.69 65.37
CA GLU A 10 9.34 9.40 65.76
C GLU A 10 8.86 8.21 64.89
N LYS A 11 7.64 8.29 64.35
CA LYS A 11 7.09 7.23 63.48
C LYS A 11 7.75 7.20 62.10
N THR A 12 8.26 8.34 61.64
CA THR A 12 8.74 8.54 60.26
C THR A 12 10.24 8.78 60.16
N VAL A 13 10.94 8.91 61.29
CA VAL A 13 12.40 9.09 61.33
C VAL A 13 13.12 7.87 60.75
N GLY A 14 14.24 8.10 60.06
CA GLY A 14 15.07 7.04 59.47
C GLY A 14 14.47 6.37 58.23
N GLN A 15 13.21 6.67 57.89
CA GLN A 15 12.58 6.19 56.66
C GLN A 15 13.10 6.95 55.44
N ARG A 16 12.99 6.34 54.26
CA ARG A 16 13.33 7.01 53.01
C ARG A 16 12.30 8.11 52.70
N LEU A 17 12.77 9.26 52.22
CA LEU A 17 11.94 10.40 51.85
C LEU A 17 10.83 10.01 50.86
N ASP A 18 11.13 9.20 49.84
CA ASP A 18 10.14 8.73 48.86
C ASP A 18 9.03 7.86 49.47
N ARG A 19 9.31 7.16 50.58
CA ARG A 19 8.33 6.40 51.34
C ARG A 19 7.48 7.33 52.22
N VAL A 20 8.11 8.25 52.94
CA VAL A 20 7.42 9.23 53.79
C VAL A 20 6.45 10.08 52.97
N LEU A 21 6.88 10.57 51.80
CA LEU A 21 6.04 11.35 50.89
C LEU A 21 4.87 10.54 50.32
N ARG A 22 5.07 9.24 50.04
CA ARG A 22 4.01 8.36 49.54
C ARG A 22 2.95 8.10 50.60
N ASP A 23 3.38 7.89 51.85
CA ASP A 23 2.46 7.62 52.94
C ASP A 23 1.63 8.88 53.28
N ALA A 24 2.21 10.08 53.08
CA ALA A 24 1.52 11.36 53.21
C ALA A 24 0.63 11.73 52.01
N VAL A 25 0.95 11.25 50.81
CA VAL A 25 0.26 11.59 49.55
C VAL A 25 -0.07 10.30 48.77
N PRO A 26 -0.99 9.46 49.29
CA PRO A 26 -1.25 8.13 48.73
C PRO A 26 -1.82 8.16 47.31
N GLU A 27 -2.40 9.29 46.90
CA GLU A 27 -2.91 9.57 45.55
C GLU A 27 -1.82 9.72 44.47
N LEU A 28 -0.56 9.95 44.84
CA LEU A 28 0.55 10.02 43.89
C LEU A 28 1.40 8.76 43.87
N SER A 29 1.65 8.25 42.67
CA SER A 29 2.58 7.12 42.49
C SER A 29 3.98 7.47 43.00
N ARG A 30 4.68 6.47 43.57
CA ARG A 30 6.07 6.60 44.03
C ARG A 30 7.01 7.19 42.96
N ALA A 31 6.83 6.81 41.69
CA ALA A 31 7.63 7.33 40.59
C ALA A 31 7.41 8.84 40.33
N ALA A 32 6.18 9.33 40.51
CA ALA A 32 5.87 10.76 40.38
C ALA A 32 6.53 11.58 41.50
N LEU A 33 6.47 11.07 42.75
CA LEU A 33 7.12 11.68 43.91
C LEU A 33 8.65 11.72 43.76
N GLN A 34 9.26 10.61 43.32
CA GLN A 34 10.69 10.57 43.03
C GLN A 34 11.10 11.59 41.96
N LYS A 35 10.29 11.73 40.90
CA LYS A 35 10.52 12.73 39.85
C LYS A 35 10.40 14.16 40.37
N ALA A 36 9.45 14.44 41.26
CA ALA A 36 9.28 15.76 41.88
C ALA A 36 10.48 16.14 42.75
N VAL A 37 10.97 15.19 43.58
CA VAL A 37 12.18 15.37 44.38
C VAL A 37 13.39 15.61 43.47
N LEU A 38 13.61 14.78 42.44
CA LEU A 38 14.70 14.97 41.47
C LEU A 38 14.63 16.30 40.71
N ALA A 39 13.43 16.84 40.51
CA ALA A 39 13.20 18.14 39.88
C ALA A 39 13.38 19.33 40.85
N GLY A 40 13.82 19.08 42.09
CA GLY A 40 14.08 20.14 43.08
C GLY A 40 12.80 20.74 43.69
N LEU A 41 11.67 20.06 43.54
CA LEU A 41 10.37 20.54 44.04
C LEU A 41 10.11 20.17 45.51
N CYS A 42 11.05 19.47 46.15
CA CYS A 42 11.00 19.10 47.56
C CYS A 42 12.07 19.87 48.33
N LEU A 43 11.69 20.49 49.45
CA LEU A 43 12.62 21.09 50.39
C LEU A 43 12.63 20.29 51.69
N ILE A 44 13.78 20.25 52.37
CA ILE A 44 13.91 19.83 53.76
C ILE A 44 14.57 20.96 54.52
N ASP A 45 13.89 21.49 55.54
CA ASP A 45 14.32 22.65 56.33
C ASP A 45 14.68 23.87 55.45
N GLY A 46 13.90 24.06 54.37
CA GLY A 46 14.10 25.13 53.39
C GLY A 46 15.15 24.86 52.31
N LEU A 47 15.90 23.76 52.38
CA LEU A 47 16.93 23.40 51.40
C LEU A 47 16.42 22.40 50.37
N VAL A 48 16.74 22.64 49.09
CA VAL A 48 16.33 21.76 47.97
C VAL A 48 16.89 20.36 48.15
N MET A 49 16.00 19.37 48.15
CA MET A 49 16.33 17.97 48.25
C MET A 49 16.12 17.27 46.91
N THR A 50 17.20 16.71 46.35
CA THR A 50 17.17 16.00 45.06
C THR A 50 17.38 14.49 45.19
N ARG A 51 17.44 13.95 46.42
CA ARG A 51 17.69 12.53 46.69
C ARG A 51 16.46 11.85 47.29
N PRO A 52 15.61 11.18 46.48
CA PRO A 52 14.40 10.53 46.99
C PRO A 52 14.65 9.42 48.02
N ALA A 53 15.85 8.82 48.01
CA ALA A 53 16.25 7.78 48.95
C ALA A 53 16.88 8.32 50.24
N ALA A 54 16.99 9.65 50.41
CA ALA A 54 17.53 10.25 51.62
C ALA A 54 16.74 9.79 52.86
N ARG A 55 17.43 9.50 53.96
CA ARG A 55 16.78 9.18 55.23
C ARG A 55 16.41 10.46 55.97
N THR A 56 15.17 10.51 56.44
CA THR A 56 14.62 11.62 57.22
C THR A 56 15.18 11.62 58.65
N ARG A 57 15.36 12.80 59.24
CA ARG A 57 15.78 13.00 60.63
C ARG A 57 14.62 13.56 61.45
N PHE A 58 14.58 13.23 62.73
CA PHE A 58 13.54 13.73 63.64
C PHE A 58 13.52 15.26 63.65
N GLY A 59 12.34 15.86 63.63
CA GLY A 59 12.14 17.31 63.68
C GLY A 59 12.30 18.04 62.34
N GLN A 60 12.72 17.36 61.26
CA GLN A 60 12.84 17.99 59.94
C GLN A 60 11.48 18.40 59.38
N ARG A 61 11.43 19.56 58.73
CA ARG A 61 10.26 20.05 57.98
C ARG A 61 10.46 19.77 56.50
N VAL A 62 9.65 18.86 55.95
CA VAL A 62 9.63 18.54 54.53
C VAL A 62 8.51 19.32 53.87
N SER A 63 8.83 20.11 52.84
CA SER A 63 7.81 20.73 51.99
C SER A 63 7.92 20.20 50.57
N LEU A 64 6.79 19.86 49.95
CA LEU A 64 6.72 19.39 48.57
C LEU A 64 5.78 20.30 47.78
N ARG A 65 6.33 21.01 46.81
CA ARG A 65 5.56 21.77 45.83
C ARG A 65 5.18 20.86 44.67
N LEU A 66 3.96 20.36 44.69
CA LEU A 66 3.46 19.65 43.52
C LEU A 66 3.18 20.66 42.40
N PRO A 67 3.64 20.41 41.16
CA PRO A 67 3.20 21.20 40.02
C PRO A 67 1.68 21.25 40.01
N ALA A 68 1.09 22.40 39.66
CA ALA A 68 -0.36 22.51 39.49
C ALA A 68 -0.86 21.31 38.66
N ALA A 69 -1.99 20.75 39.11
CA ALA A 69 -2.61 19.56 38.53
C ALA A 69 -2.57 19.63 37.00
N HIS A 70 -2.30 18.46 36.38
CA HIS A 70 -2.26 18.22 34.94
C HIS A 70 -3.11 19.20 34.13
N LYS A 71 -2.54 19.81 33.06
CA LYS A 71 -3.29 20.62 32.08
C LYS A 71 -4.72 20.10 31.99
N ILE A 72 -5.68 20.91 32.45
CA ILE A 72 -7.09 20.56 32.37
C ILE A 72 -7.37 20.20 30.92
N LEU A 73 -7.89 18.99 30.70
CA LEU A 73 -8.26 18.54 29.37
C LEU A 73 -9.35 19.48 28.84
N THR A 74 -9.01 20.25 27.81
CA THR A 74 -9.97 21.15 27.16
C THR A 74 -10.80 20.36 26.15
N ALA A 75 -12.12 20.50 26.24
CA ALA A 75 -13.04 19.89 25.28
C ALA A 75 -12.84 20.45 23.86
N GLU A 76 -12.97 19.59 22.85
CA GLU A 76 -12.87 19.94 21.43
C GLU A 76 -14.22 19.68 20.75
N LYS A 77 -14.71 20.65 19.96
CA LYS A 77 -16.05 20.57 19.31
C LYS A 77 -16.12 19.68 18.06
N ARG A 78 -14.99 19.18 17.55
CA ARG A 78 -14.97 18.37 16.33
C ARG A 78 -15.70 17.03 16.55
N ARG A 79 -16.44 16.59 15.55
CA ARG A 79 -17.24 15.35 15.63
C ARG A 79 -16.36 14.10 15.71
N VAL A 80 -16.87 13.12 16.43
CA VAL A 80 -16.42 11.72 16.45
C VAL A 80 -17.62 10.90 16.03
N GLU A 81 -17.40 9.93 15.15
CA GLU A 81 -18.47 9.02 14.74
C GLU A 81 -18.71 8.00 15.86
N ILE A 82 -19.83 8.16 16.58
CA ILE A 82 -20.27 7.22 17.60
C ILE A 82 -21.11 6.15 16.90
N LEU A 83 -20.67 4.89 16.99
CA LEU A 83 -21.35 3.76 16.37
C LEU A 83 -22.40 3.17 17.30
N TRP A 84 -22.16 3.23 18.60
CA TRP A 84 -23.06 2.73 19.64
C TRP A 84 -22.71 3.39 20.98
N GLN A 85 -23.72 3.61 21.82
CA GLN A 85 -23.54 4.07 23.19
C GLN A 85 -24.72 3.65 24.06
N ASP A 86 -24.49 3.60 25.37
CA ASP A 86 -25.51 3.60 26.40
C ASP A 86 -25.12 4.55 27.54
N GLU A 87 -25.65 4.34 28.74
CA GLU A 87 -25.32 5.15 29.92
C GLU A 87 -23.86 4.96 30.39
N TYR A 88 -23.26 3.80 30.13
CA TYR A 88 -22.03 3.34 30.77
C TYR A 88 -20.81 3.38 29.84
N LEU A 89 -21.00 3.14 28.55
CA LEU A 89 -19.91 3.06 27.59
C LEU A 89 -20.33 3.46 26.17
N LEU A 90 -19.32 3.66 25.32
CA LEU A 90 -19.50 3.91 23.90
C LEU A 90 -18.49 3.13 23.07
N VAL A 91 -18.88 2.88 21.82
CA VAL A 91 -18.01 2.42 20.75
C VAL A 91 -18.03 3.44 19.63
N CYS A 92 -16.85 3.90 19.22
CA CYS A 92 -16.70 4.89 18.16
C CYS A 92 -15.76 4.42 17.05
N ASN A 93 -15.92 5.01 15.87
CA ASN A 93 -14.98 4.89 14.78
C ASN A 93 -13.94 6.01 14.87
N LYS A 94 -12.71 5.67 15.27
CA LYS A 94 -11.62 6.63 15.30
C LYS A 94 -11.10 6.84 13.87
N PRO A 95 -11.08 8.07 13.32
CA PRO A 95 -10.43 8.31 12.04
C PRO A 95 -8.90 8.15 12.17
N ALA A 96 -8.23 7.91 11.04
CA ALA A 96 -6.78 8.03 10.96
C ALA A 96 -6.34 9.50 11.14
N GLY A 97 -5.09 9.72 11.55
CA GLY A 97 -4.57 11.07 11.88
C GLY A 97 -4.94 11.58 13.28
N LEU A 98 -5.87 10.92 13.98
CA LEU A 98 -6.33 11.34 15.31
C LEU A 98 -5.62 10.56 16.43
N THR A 99 -4.84 11.27 17.24
CA THR A 99 -4.22 10.74 18.47
C THR A 99 -5.31 10.46 19.52
N VAL A 100 -5.20 9.36 20.27
CA VAL A 100 -6.23 8.98 21.26
C VAL A 100 -6.27 9.93 22.46
N HIS A 101 -5.13 10.16 23.12
CA HIS A 101 -5.03 10.99 24.32
C HIS A 101 -3.81 11.93 24.22
N PRO A 102 -3.81 13.07 24.94
CA PRO A 102 -2.70 14.00 24.91
C PRO A 102 -1.35 13.35 25.23
N CYS A 103 -0.33 13.73 24.47
CA CYS A 103 1.06 13.38 24.73
C CYS A 103 1.97 14.58 24.42
N PRO A 104 3.25 14.58 24.83
CA PRO A 104 4.13 15.73 24.62
C PRO A 104 4.23 16.21 23.17
N SER A 105 4.13 15.30 22.20
CA SER A 105 4.16 15.63 20.76
C SER A 105 2.78 15.95 20.15
N CYS A 106 1.69 15.77 20.90
CA CYS A 106 0.32 16.03 20.48
C CYS A 106 -0.52 16.37 21.73
N PRO A 107 -0.34 17.59 22.30
CA PRO A 107 -1.00 17.97 23.55
C PRO A 107 -2.50 18.21 23.35
N ASP A 108 -2.91 18.57 22.14
CA ASP A 108 -4.27 18.96 21.80
C ASP A 108 -4.77 18.20 20.55
N ASN A 109 -6.05 18.40 20.22
CA ASN A 109 -6.75 17.77 19.09
C ASN A 109 -6.74 16.23 19.14
N THR A 110 -7.12 15.69 20.31
CA THR A 110 -7.14 14.24 20.55
C THR A 110 -8.56 13.68 20.66
N LEU A 111 -8.71 12.37 20.47
CA LEU A 111 -10.01 11.70 20.60
C LEU A 111 -10.66 11.98 21.95
N VAL A 112 -9.90 11.91 23.05
CA VAL A 112 -10.39 12.22 24.40
C VAL A 112 -10.99 13.61 24.48
N GLN A 113 -10.33 14.63 23.90
CA GLN A 113 -10.84 16.00 23.96
C GLN A 113 -12.14 16.14 23.16
N ARG A 114 -12.28 15.43 22.03
CA ARG A 114 -13.52 15.40 21.26
C ARG A 114 -14.64 14.66 21.98
N LEU A 115 -14.33 13.52 22.59
CA LEU A 115 -15.29 12.79 23.43
C LEU A 115 -15.74 13.64 24.61
N LEU A 116 -14.83 14.42 25.22
CA LEU A 116 -15.18 15.36 26.29
C LEU A 116 -16.18 16.43 25.83
N GLY A 117 -16.07 16.87 24.57
CA GLY A 117 -17.01 17.80 23.97
C GLY A 117 -18.41 17.22 23.75
N HIS A 118 -18.52 15.91 23.50
CA HIS A 118 -19.80 15.21 23.32
C HIS A 118 -20.37 14.66 24.64
N PHE A 119 -19.51 14.31 25.59
CA PHE A 119 -19.86 13.69 26.86
C PHE A 119 -19.19 14.46 28.02
N PRO A 120 -19.75 15.61 28.43
CA PRO A 120 -19.18 16.44 29.48
C PRO A 120 -18.97 15.70 30.82
N GLN A 121 -19.75 14.65 31.07
CA GLN A 121 -19.60 13.80 32.27
C GLN A 121 -18.23 13.13 32.38
N LEU A 122 -17.50 12.97 31.27
CA LEU A 122 -16.13 12.43 31.28
C LEU A 122 -15.16 13.31 32.10
N THR A 123 -15.47 14.59 32.33
CA THR A 123 -14.70 15.45 33.24
C THR A 123 -14.63 14.90 34.67
N ARG A 124 -15.66 14.14 35.10
CA ARG A 124 -15.75 13.56 36.44
C ARG A 124 -14.81 12.38 36.67
N LEU A 125 -14.32 11.75 35.58
CA LEU A 125 -13.45 10.58 35.65
C LEU A 125 -12.00 10.91 36.03
N GLY A 126 -11.63 12.20 36.04
CA GLY A 126 -10.30 12.66 36.40
C GLY A 126 -9.17 12.12 35.51
N GLY A 127 -7.96 12.59 35.77
CA GLY A 127 -6.74 12.13 35.07
C GLY A 127 -6.60 12.61 33.62
N SER A 128 -5.54 12.16 32.96
CA SER A 128 -5.15 12.62 31.62
C SER A 128 -5.78 11.85 30.45
N ARG A 129 -6.64 10.87 30.75
CA ARG A 129 -7.26 9.97 29.76
C ARG A 129 -8.66 9.47 30.19
N PRO A 130 -9.58 10.37 30.58
CA PRO A 130 -10.90 9.98 31.06
C PRO A 130 -11.60 9.05 30.07
N GLY A 131 -12.20 7.98 30.59
CA GLY A 131 -12.93 6.97 29.82
C GLY A 131 -12.09 6.03 28.95
N ILE A 132 -10.81 6.33 28.68
CA ILE A 132 -9.98 5.51 27.76
C ILE A 132 -9.43 4.27 28.45
N VAL A 133 -9.80 3.11 27.93
CA VAL A 133 -9.38 1.79 28.44
C VAL A 133 -8.40 1.06 27.51
N HIS A 134 -8.32 1.48 26.23
CA HIS A 134 -7.34 0.99 25.26
C HIS A 134 -7.00 2.07 24.23
N ARG A 135 -6.07 1.78 23.31
CA ARG A 135 -5.62 2.78 22.33
C ARG A 135 -5.35 2.17 20.96
N LEU A 136 -5.51 3.01 19.95
CA LEU A 136 -5.02 2.84 18.59
C LEU A 136 -3.88 3.83 18.34
N ASP A 137 -3.01 3.51 17.38
CA ASP A 137 -2.01 4.45 16.89
C ASP A 137 -2.71 5.64 16.18
N LYS A 138 -2.00 6.77 16.05
CA LYS A 138 -2.53 7.99 15.44
C LYS A 138 -3.15 7.71 14.07
N ASP A 139 -2.43 7.00 13.21
CA ASP A 139 -2.83 6.75 11.82
C ASP A 139 -3.52 5.40 11.59
N THR A 140 -3.86 4.69 12.66
CA THR A 140 -4.73 3.51 12.62
C THR A 140 -6.18 3.95 12.82
N SER A 141 -7.08 3.57 11.92
CA SER A 141 -8.52 3.89 12.01
C SER A 141 -9.31 2.75 12.67
N GLY A 142 -10.61 2.97 12.94
CA GLY A 142 -11.55 1.92 13.31
C GLY A 142 -12.00 1.93 14.77
N LEU A 143 -12.52 0.79 15.23
CA LEU A 143 -13.22 0.63 16.50
C LEU A 143 -12.38 1.02 17.72
N LEU A 144 -12.91 1.90 18.54
CA LEU A 144 -12.40 2.23 19.87
C LEU A 144 -13.53 2.23 20.90
N LEU A 145 -13.24 1.71 22.08
CA LEU A 145 -14.17 1.50 23.19
C LEU A 145 -13.75 2.41 24.33
N ALA A 146 -14.70 3.20 24.83
CA ALA A 146 -14.50 4.11 25.96
C ALA A 146 -15.62 3.94 26.99
N ALA A 147 -15.27 4.10 28.26
CA ALA A 147 -16.21 4.15 29.37
C ALA A 147 -16.70 5.59 29.59
N LEU A 148 -17.95 5.74 30.02
CA LEU A 148 -18.59 7.01 30.39
C LEU A 148 -18.60 7.24 31.91
N ASP A 149 -18.35 6.20 32.70
CA ASP A 149 -18.20 6.27 34.16
C ASP A 149 -16.99 5.47 34.69
N GLU A 150 -16.70 5.61 35.98
CA GLU A 150 -15.50 5.07 36.61
C GLU A 150 -15.59 3.55 36.87
N PRO A 151 -16.71 3.01 37.40
CA PRO A 151 -16.88 1.57 37.54
C PRO A 151 -16.70 0.82 36.22
N THR A 152 -17.30 1.31 35.13
CA THR A 152 -17.14 0.74 33.78
C THR A 152 -15.69 0.81 33.33
N ARG A 153 -15.03 1.98 33.54
CA ARG A 153 -13.64 2.17 33.13
C ARG A 153 -12.72 1.15 33.81
N LEU A 154 -12.91 0.89 35.10
CA LEU A 154 -12.14 -0.09 35.86
C LEU A 154 -12.42 -1.52 35.37
N ALA A 155 -13.69 -1.89 35.22
CA ALA A 155 -14.09 -3.23 34.77
C ALA A 155 -13.57 -3.53 33.35
N LEU A 156 -13.71 -2.59 32.42
CA LEU A 156 -13.15 -2.73 31.07
C LEU A 156 -11.62 -2.76 31.09
N SER A 157 -10.96 -1.94 31.90
CA SER A 157 -9.49 -1.98 32.05
C SER A 157 -9.00 -3.35 32.51
N ASP A 158 -9.69 -3.97 33.47
CA ASP A 158 -9.42 -5.35 33.90
C ASP A 158 -9.68 -6.35 32.76
N ALA A 159 -10.78 -6.21 32.02
CA ALA A 159 -11.07 -7.06 30.87
C ALA A 159 -9.97 -7.02 29.80
N PHE A 160 -9.43 -5.84 29.49
CA PHE A 160 -8.28 -5.69 28.59
C PHE A 160 -7.01 -6.32 29.19
N ALA A 161 -6.74 -6.11 30.48
CA ALA A 161 -5.58 -6.67 31.16
C ALA A 161 -5.60 -8.21 31.18
N ARG A 162 -6.78 -8.80 31.42
CA ARG A 162 -7.05 -10.24 31.40
C ARG A 162 -7.28 -10.82 30.01
N ARG A 163 -7.17 -10.00 28.95
CA ARG A 163 -7.33 -10.43 27.54
C ARG A 163 -8.71 -11.03 27.23
N LYS A 164 -9.75 -10.57 27.93
CA LYS A 164 -11.16 -10.95 27.69
C LYS A 164 -11.81 -10.17 26.52
N VAL A 165 -11.08 -9.22 25.93
CA VAL A 165 -11.54 -8.42 24.80
C VAL A 165 -10.91 -8.93 23.51
N TYR A 166 -11.75 -9.41 22.61
CA TYR A 166 -11.36 -9.84 21.28
C TYR A 166 -11.16 -8.63 20.37
N LYS A 167 -10.05 -8.60 19.63
CA LYS A 167 -9.69 -7.51 18.71
C LYS A 167 -9.13 -8.08 17.42
N GLU A 168 -9.75 -7.69 16.32
CA GLU A 168 -9.34 -8.07 14.97
C GLU A 168 -9.21 -6.83 14.09
N TYR A 169 -8.18 -6.83 13.25
CA TYR A 169 -7.79 -5.71 12.42
C TYR A 169 -7.75 -6.13 10.96
N LEU A 170 -8.04 -5.21 10.06
CA LEU A 170 -7.71 -5.33 8.64
C LEU A 170 -6.38 -4.65 8.36
N ALA A 171 -5.50 -5.32 7.63
CA ALA A 171 -4.15 -4.86 7.33
C ALA A 171 -3.84 -5.08 5.84
N ILE A 172 -3.45 -4.02 5.12
CA ILE A 172 -2.89 -4.15 3.77
C ILE A 172 -1.36 -4.16 3.87
N VAL A 173 -0.76 -5.26 3.45
CA VAL A 173 0.68 -5.53 3.57
C VAL A 173 1.33 -5.66 2.20
N SER A 174 2.65 -5.44 2.17
CA SER A 174 3.48 -5.74 1.01
C SER A 174 3.71 -7.24 0.85
N GLY A 175 3.60 -7.72 -0.39
CA GLY A 175 3.80 -9.11 -0.76
C GLY A 175 2.62 -10.02 -0.43
N MET A 176 2.88 -11.32 -0.43
CA MET A 176 1.91 -12.37 -0.17
C MET A 176 2.38 -13.25 1.00
N PRO A 177 2.03 -12.89 2.24
CA PRO A 177 2.25 -13.77 3.40
C PRO A 177 1.54 -15.11 3.21
N SER A 178 1.86 -16.11 4.03
CA SER A 178 1.09 -17.37 4.09
C SER A 178 -0.41 -17.13 4.33
N SER A 179 -1.25 -18.10 3.93
CA SER A 179 -2.71 -17.98 4.06
C SER A 179 -3.14 -17.81 5.52
N GLU A 180 -2.44 -18.48 6.44
CA GLU A 180 -2.55 -18.26 7.87
C GLU A 180 -1.14 -18.21 8.49
N GLY A 181 -1.00 -17.54 9.63
CA GLY A 181 0.26 -17.53 10.35
C GLY A 181 0.20 -16.83 11.70
N GLN A 182 1.33 -16.89 12.41
CA GLN A 182 1.46 -16.30 13.73
C GLN A 182 2.86 -15.72 13.97
N CYS A 183 2.94 -14.78 14.91
CA CYS A 183 4.19 -14.22 15.40
C CYS A 183 4.11 -14.02 16.92
N LEU A 184 5.02 -14.68 17.62
CA LEU A 184 5.15 -14.71 19.09
C LEU A 184 6.34 -13.88 19.59
N GLU A 185 6.96 -13.11 18.70
CA GLU A 185 8.17 -12.35 19.01
C GLU A 185 7.89 -11.30 20.09
N PRO A 186 8.66 -11.27 21.20
CA PRO A 186 8.48 -10.26 22.23
C PRO A 186 8.86 -8.87 21.74
N LEU A 187 8.17 -7.85 22.24
CA LEU A 187 8.35 -6.47 21.81
C LEU A 187 8.88 -5.57 22.92
N GLY A 188 9.84 -4.73 22.56
CA GLY A 188 10.42 -3.72 23.43
C GLY A 188 10.59 -2.38 22.71
N ARG A 189 11.00 -1.36 23.45
CA ARG A 189 11.45 -0.10 22.83
C ARG A 189 12.71 -0.38 22.04
N HIS A 190 12.82 0.22 20.86
CA HIS A 190 14.05 0.11 20.08
C HIS A 190 15.23 0.70 20.89
N PRO A 191 16.40 0.05 20.97
CA PRO A 191 17.50 0.48 21.85
C PRO A 191 17.97 1.91 21.59
N THR A 192 18.06 2.31 20.32
CA THR A 192 18.54 3.65 19.91
C THR A 192 17.43 4.61 19.47
N ILE A 193 16.48 4.16 18.64
CA ILE A 193 15.44 5.02 18.06
C ILE A 193 14.20 5.08 18.98
N ARG A 194 14.15 6.08 19.86
CA ARG A 194 13.13 6.20 20.93
C ARG A 194 11.66 6.16 20.50
N ILE A 195 11.36 6.54 19.25
CA ILE A 195 10.00 6.54 18.69
C ILE A 195 9.58 5.16 18.14
N LYS A 196 10.53 4.24 17.94
CA LYS A 196 10.29 2.90 17.40
C LYS A 196 10.21 1.85 18.50
N MET A 197 9.47 0.80 18.19
CA MET A 197 9.47 -0.47 18.89
C MET A 197 10.26 -1.46 18.04
N SER A 198 10.77 -2.53 18.63
CA SER A 198 11.44 -3.61 17.91
C SER A 198 11.10 -4.95 18.54
N VAL A 199 11.31 -6.02 17.77
CA VAL A 199 11.50 -7.34 18.38
C VAL A 199 12.70 -7.23 19.32
N LEU A 200 12.49 -7.62 20.57
CA LEU A 200 13.50 -7.53 21.61
C LEU A 200 13.35 -8.77 22.49
N PRO A 201 14.41 -9.56 22.70
CA PRO A 201 14.34 -10.74 23.56
C PRO A 201 13.88 -10.36 24.98
N GLN A 202 13.18 -11.28 25.65
CA GLN A 202 12.69 -11.04 27.02
C GLN A 202 13.83 -10.77 28.01
N ALA A 203 14.98 -11.45 27.84
CA ALA A 203 16.20 -11.22 28.61
C ALA A 203 16.70 -9.75 28.54
N HIS A 204 16.33 -9.02 27.48
CA HIS A 204 16.67 -7.62 27.27
C HIS A 204 15.49 -6.67 27.53
N GLY A 205 14.45 -7.13 28.25
CA GLY A 205 13.30 -6.32 28.62
C GLY A 205 12.16 -6.31 27.59
N GLY A 206 12.21 -7.18 26.58
CA GLY A 206 11.08 -7.43 25.69
C GLY A 206 9.87 -8.00 26.42
N LYS A 207 8.67 -7.59 26.02
CA LYS A 207 7.41 -8.08 26.60
C LYS A 207 6.75 -9.06 25.65
N PRO A 208 6.24 -10.21 26.13
CA PRO A 208 5.51 -11.15 25.30
C PRO A 208 4.42 -10.48 24.48
N ALA A 209 4.39 -10.80 23.19
CA ALA A 209 3.42 -10.31 22.22
C ALA A 209 2.99 -11.45 21.31
N GLN A 210 1.70 -11.51 20.98
CA GLN A 210 1.15 -12.56 20.14
C GLN A 210 0.16 -11.96 19.13
N THR A 211 0.43 -12.25 17.86
CA THR A 211 -0.34 -11.82 16.70
C THR A 211 -0.58 -13.02 15.81
N THR A 212 -1.81 -13.22 15.36
CA THR A 212 -2.20 -14.24 14.38
C THR A 212 -2.86 -13.57 13.19
N TRP A 213 -2.73 -14.11 11.99
CA TRP A 213 -3.39 -13.55 10.81
C TRP A 213 -3.97 -14.63 9.90
N LYS A 214 -4.93 -14.19 9.07
CA LYS A 214 -5.41 -14.92 7.89
C LYS A 214 -5.40 -13.97 6.69
N ARG A 215 -5.02 -14.47 5.53
CA ARG A 215 -5.03 -13.72 4.27
C ARG A 215 -6.41 -13.83 3.65
N LEU A 216 -7.06 -12.68 3.48
CA LEU A 216 -8.39 -12.57 2.88
C LEU A 216 -8.34 -12.44 1.38
N TRP A 217 -7.34 -11.71 0.89
CA TRP A 217 -7.24 -11.34 -0.52
C TRP A 217 -5.79 -10.99 -0.86
N SER A 218 -5.42 -11.18 -2.12
CA SER A 218 -4.14 -10.75 -2.68
C SER A 218 -4.33 -10.16 -4.07
N ALA A 219 -3.53 -9.16 -4.41
CA ALA A 219 -3.47 -8.64 -5.77
C ALA A 219 -3.02 -9.76 -6.73
N PRO A 220 -3.46 -9.75 -8.00
CA PRO A 220 -3.10 -10.78 -8.97
C PRO A 220 -1.57 -10.97 -9.15
N ASP A 221 -0.80 -9.90 -8.99
CA ASP A 221 0.67 -9.92 -9.07
C ASP A 221 1.36 -10.26 -7.74
N GLN A 222 0.59 -10.57 -6.70
CA GLN A 222 1.06 -10.95 -5.36
C GLN A 222 1.87 -9.84 -4.64
N SER A 223 1.86 -8.61 -5.16
CA SER A 223 2.61 -7.49 -4.57
C SER A 223 1.99 -6.91 -3.31
N VAL A 224 0.71 -7.22 -3.05
CA VAL A 224 -0.09 -6.70 -1.95
C VAL A 224 -1.08 -7.77 -1.49
N SER A 225 -1.31 -7.84 -0.18
CA SER A 225 -2.36 -8.68 0.40
C SER A 225 -3.14 -7.95 1.48
N LEU A 226 -4.42 -8.30 1.61
CA LEU A 226 -5.29 -7.92 2.72
C LEU A 226 -5.34 -9.07 3.73
N LEU A 227 -5.04 -8.76 4.99
CA LEU A 227 -5.08 -9.71 6.10
C LEU A 227 -6.13 -9.31 7.13
N THR A 228 -6.80 -10.30 7.72
CA THR A 228 -7.32 -10.18 9.08
C THR A 228 -6.19 -10.46 10.05
N VAL A 229 -6.01 -9.62 11.05
CA VAL A 229 -4.98 -9.73 12.07
C VAL A 229 -5.63 -9.69 13.45
N CYS A 230 -5.56 -10.79 14.19
CA CYS A 230 -6.01 -10.87 15.56
C CYS A 230 -4.82 -10.69 16.52
N ILE A 231 -4.99 -9.83 17.52
CA ILE A 231 -3.97 -9.62 18.57
C ILE A 231 -4.46 -10.14 19.91
N HIS A 232 -3.64 -11.00 20.51
CA HIS A 232 -3.90 -11.60 21.82
C HIS A 232 -3.24 -10.79 22.95
N THR A 233 -2.37 -9.86 22.57
CA THR A 233 -1.73 -8.86 23.41
C THR A 233 -1.90 -7.46 22.81
N GLY A 234 -1.67 -6.40 23.59
CA GLY A 234 -1.81 -5.01 23.13
C GLY A 234 -0.55 -4.18 23.31
N ARG A 235 0.59 -4.59 22.71
CA ARG A 235 1.83 -3.82 22.80
C ARG A 235 1.81 -2.63 21.81
N THR A 236 2.54 -1.57 22.15
CA THR A 236 2.69 -0.40 21.26
C THR A 236 3.23 -0.85 19.91
N HIS A 237 2.61 -0.41 18.82
CA HIS A 237 3.02 -0.73 17.43
C HIS A 237 3.04 -2.24 17.10
N GLN A 238 2.37 -3.10 17.86
CA GLN A 238 2.56 -4.57 17.78
C GLN A 238 2.40 -5.14 16.38
N ILE A 239 1.25 -4.90 15.74
CA ILE A 239 0.97 -5.42 14.38
C ILE A 239 2.01 -4.92 13.38
N ARG A 240 2.35 -3.63 13.47
CA ARG A 240 3.28 -2.94 12.58
C ARG A 240 4.68 -3.56 12.65
N VAL A 241 5.18 -3.80 13.86
CA VAL A 241 6.50 -4.42 14.08
C VAL A 241 6.49 -5.89 13.69
N HIS A 242 5.48 -6.68 14.08
CA HIS A 242 5.43 -8.11 13.76
C HIS A 242 5.39 -8.33 12.25
N LEU A 243 4.51 -7.63 11.54
CA LEU A 243 4.38 -7.79 10.09
C LEU A 243 5.62 -7.29 9.34
N SER A 244 6.23 -6.19 9.79
CA SER A 244 7.53 -5.72 9.24
C SER A 244 8.66 -6.72 9.50
N HIS A 245 8.75 -7.28 10.72
CA HIS A 245 9.75 -8.28 11.10
C HIS A 245 9.65 -9.54 10.24
N LEU A 246 8.43 -9.94 9.87
CA LEU A 246 8.17 -11.07 8.98
C LEU A 246 8.38 -10.77 7.49
N GLY A 247 8.85 -9.58 7.13
CA GLY A 247 9.08 -9.18 5.73
C GLY A 247 7.83 -8.67 4.99
N HIS A 248 6.70 -8.50 5.69
CA HIS A 248 5.43 -8.06 5.13
C HIS A 248 4.94 -6.74 5.78
N PRO A 249 5.71 -5.64 5.72
CA PRO A 249 5.32 -4.39 6.34
C PRO A 249 4.00 -3.86 5.75
N LEU A 250 3.26 -3.12 6.58
CA LEU A 250 2.05 -2.43 6.15
C LEU A 250 2.38 -1.38 5.09
N LEU A 251 1.53 -1.27 4.06
CA LEU A 251 1.66 -0.17 3.10
C LEU A 251 1.49 1.18 3.82
N GLY A 252 2.31 2.16 3.43
CA GLY A 252 2.27 3.52 4.01
C GLY A 252 2.77 3.65 5.46
N ASP A 253 3.34 2.59 6.06
CA ASP A 253 3.90 2.71 7.42
C ASP A 253 5.18 3.57 7.40
N ALA A 254 5.07 4.79 7.92
CA ALA A 254 6.16 5.76 7.92
C ALA A 254 7.37 5.35 8.78
N LEU A 255 7.20 4.44 9.75
CA LEU A 255 8.25 4.06 10.71
C LEU A 255 8.91 2.73 10.36
N TYR A 256 8.16 1.75 9.89
CA TYR A 256 8.62 0.36 9.75
C TYR A 256 8.70 -0.16 8.32
N ALA A 257 8.13 0.55 7.34
CA ALA A 257 8.22 0.15 5.95
C ALA A 257 9.45 0.76 5.24
N PRO A 258 10.11 0.01 4.35
CA PRO A 258 11.07 0.55 3.37
C PRO A 258 10.47 1.68 2.53
N LYS A 259 11.32 2.57 1.97
CA LYS A 259 10.89 3.79 1.25
C LYS A 259 9.90 3.50 0.12
N ASN A 260 10.15 2.48 -0.70
CA ASN A 260 9.29 2.08 -1.81
C ASN A 260 7.91 1.59 -1.33
N ILE A 261 7.84 0.88 -0.20
CA ILE A 261 6.58 0.38 0.37
C ILE A 261 5.82 1.50 1.09
N ARG A 262 6.54 2.37 1.81
CA ARG A 262 5.99 3.58 2.45
C ARG A 262 5.34 4.51 1.42
N ALA A 263 5.93 4.67 0.24
CA ALA A 263 5.40 5.58 -0.78
C ALA A 263 4.06 5.12 -1.41
N ARG A 264 3.63 3.87 -1.17
CA ARG A 264 2.41 3.31 -1.78
C ARG A 264 1.11 3.77 -1.12
N ALA A 265 1.16 4.39 0.06
CA ALA A 265 -0.03 4.91 0.73
C ALA A 265 0.33 6.08 1.67
N SER A 266 -0.65 6.94 1.97
CA SER A 266 -0.46 8.15 2.79
C SER A 266 -0.30 7.86 4.30
N ARG A 267 -0.75 6.69 4.75
CA ARG A 267 -0.70 6.23 6.13
C ARG A 267 -0.51 4.72 6.21
N GLN A 268 -0.21 4.21 7.40
CA GLN A 268 -0.27 2.76 7.65
C GLN A 268 -1.67 2.20 7.35
N MET A 269 -1.76 1.28 6.40
CA MET A 269 -3.01 0.62 6.01
C MET A 269 -3.44 -0.42 7.05
N LEU A 270 -3.84 0.07 8.22
CA LEU A 270 -4.29 -0.70 9.37
C LEU A 270 -5.59 -0.11 9.91
N HIS A 271 -6.57 -0.98 10.15
CA HIS A 271 -7.91 -0.61 10.59
C HIS A 271 -8.43 -1.59 11.65
N ALA A 272 -8.92 -1.09 12.78
CA ALA A 272 -9.54 -1.89 13.84
C ALA A 272 -10.96 -2.29 13.42
N TRP A 273 -11.09 -3.52 12.93
CA TRP A 273 -12.25 -4.01 12.17
C TRP A 273 -13.32 -4.62 13.05
N ARG A 274 -12.95 -5.53 13.96
CA ARG A 274 -13.91 -6.19 14.87
C ARG A 274 -13.47 -6.07 16.33
N LEU A 275 -14.45 -5.83 17.18
CA LEU A 275 -14.28 -5.76 18.63
C LEU A 275 -15.38 -6.58 19.29
N SER A 276 -15.02 -7.42 20.27
CA SER A 276 -16.01 -8.13 21.07
C SER A 276 -15.61 -8.20 22.54
N PHE A 277 -16.58 -7.96 23.42
CA PHE A 277 -16.38 -7.90 24.86
C PHE A 277 -17.70 -8.20 25.58
N THR A 278 -17.62 -8.46 26.87
CA THR A 278 -18.78 -8.58 27.74
C THR A 278 -19.09 -7.22 28.36
N HIS A 279 -20.34 -6.79 28.26
CA HIS A 279 -20.80 -5.54 28.85
C HIS A 279 -20.67 -5.59 30.38
N PRO A 280 -19.95 -4.67 31.05
CA PRO A 280 -19.66 -4.79 32.48
C PRO A 280 -20.88 -4.77 33.40
N GLN A 281 -21.93 -4.05 33.03
CA GLN A 281 -23.16 -3.90 33.81
C GLN A 281 -24.20 -4.97 33.52
N THR A 282 -24.37 -5.35 32.24
CA THR A 282 -25.48 -6.22 31.81
C THR A 282 -25.05 -7.66 31.55
N ASP A 283 -23.75 -7.93 31.59
CA ASP A 283 -23.11 -9.21 31.25
C ASP A 283 -23.41 -9.72 29.81
N LYS A 284 -24.03 -8.88 28.97
CA LYS A 284 -24.33 -9.21 27.57
C LYS A 284 -23.05 -9.26 26.74
N LYS A 285 -22.94 -10.25 25.85
CA LYS A 285 -21.87 -10.30 24.84
C LYS A 285 -22.13 -9.27 23.75
N MET A 286 -21.20 -8.34 23.58
CA MET A 286 -21.26 -7.27 22.60
C MET A 286 -20.29 -7.56 21.45
N ARG A 287 -20.72 -7.33 20.21
CA ARG A 287 -19.90 -7.46 19.00
C ARG A 287 -20.12 -6.27 18.08
N PHE A 288 -19.02 -5.67 17.65
CA PHE A 288 -19.01 -4.53 16.73
C PHE A 288 -18.13 -4.83 15.53
N VAL A 289 -18.52 -4.29 14.38
CA VAL A 289 -17.79 -4.33 13.11
C VAL A 289 -17.74 -2.91 12.56
N CYS A 290 -16.58 -2.46 12.07
CA CYS A 290 -16.44 -1.21 11.35
C CYS A 290 -16.07 -1.53 9.90
N PRO A 291 -16.80 -1.03 8.88
CA PRO A 291 -16.53 -1.41 7.49
C PRO A 291 -15.13 -0.99 7.04
N LEU A 292 -14.58 -1.72 6.07
CA LEU A 292 -13.28 -1.39 5.46
C LEU A 292 -13.31 0.06 4.94
N PRO A 293 -12.38 0.93 5.37
CA PRO A 293 -12.35 2.32 4.92
C PRO A 293 -12.09 2.46 3.42
N GLU A 294 -12.70 3.46 2.79
CA GLU A 294 -12.57 3.72 1.35
C GLU A 294 -11.11 3.93 0.92
N ASP A 295 -10.28 4.57 1.76
CA ASP A 295 -8.85 4.74 1.43
C ASP A 295 -8.11 3.40 1.30
N MET A 296 -8.45 2.40 2.12
CA MET A 296 -7.89 1.06 2.02
C MET A 296 -8.40 0.32 0.78
N ILE A 297 -9.68 0.48 0.43
CA ILE A 297 -10.24 -0.09 -0.82
C ILE A 297 -9.48 0.47 -2.02
N GLN A 298 -9.32 1.80 -2.10
CA GLN A 298 -8.64 2.46 -3.20
C GLN A 298 -7.17 2.02 -3.32
N ILE A 299 -6.47 1.84 -2.19
CA ILE A 299 -5.09 1.33 -2.20
C ILE A 299 -5.01 -0.13 -2.70
N ALA A 300 -5.95 -0.99 -2.29
CA ALA A 300 -6.00 -2.37 -2.76
C ALA A 300 -6.32 -2.45 -4.27
N LEU A 301 -7.29 -1.65 -4.74
CA LEU A 301 -7.64 -1.57 -6.16
C LEU A 301 -6.51 -0.98 -7.00
N ALA A 302 -5.79 0.03 -6.50
CA ALA A 302 -4.62 0.57 -7.16
C ALA A 302 -3.52 -0.47 -7.39
N ALA A 303 -3.35 -1.44 -6.46
CA ALA A 303 -2.43 -2.56 -6.64
C ALA A 303 -2.87 -3.55 -7.73
N CYS A 304 -4.16 -3.56 -8.09
CA CYS A 304 -4.72 -4.35 -9.19
C CYS A 304 -4.60 -3.66 -10.54
N ARG A 305 -4.42 -2.34 -10.56
CA ARG A 305 -4.33 -1.57 -11.80
C ARG A 305 -3.05 -1.96 -12.52
N ARG A 306 -3.22 -2.69 -13.61
CA ARG A 306 -2.20 -2.91 -14.63
C ARG A 306 -2.56 -2.08 -15.84
N ILE A 307 -1.55 -1.63 -16.56
CA ILE A 307 -1.81 -1.08 -17.88
C ILE A 307 -2.39 -2.18 -18.77
N GLN A 308 -3.46 -1.88 -19.49
CA GLN A 308 -3.93 -2.76 -20.55
C GLN A 308 -2.92 -2.69 -21.69
N ARG A 309 -2.11 -3.73 -21.83
CA ARG A 309 -1.24 -3.89 -22.99
C ARG A 309 -2.10 -4.29 -24.18
N ILE A 310 -1.94 -3.57 -25.28
CA ILE A 310 -2.68 -3.82 -26.52
C ILE A 310 -1.66 -4.10 -27.61
N VAL A 311 -1.83 -5.20 -28.32
CA VAL A 311 -1.05 -5.49 -29.52
C VAL A 311 -1.99 -5.42 -30.72
N VAL A 312 -1.69 -4.52 -31.65
CA VAL A 312 -2.41 -4.43 -32.92
C VAL A 312 -1.63 -5.21 -33.96
N VAL A 313 -2.32 -6.15 -34.60
CA VAL A 313 -1.81 -6.99 -35.68
C VAL A 313 -2.63 -6.76 -36.94
N GLY A 314 -2.05 -7.14 -38.08
CA GLY A 314 -2.73 -7.07 -39.37
C GLY A 314 -1.74 -7.24 -40.49
N ASN A 315 -2.19 -7.86 -41.58
CA ASN A 315 -1.35 -8.05 -42.75
C ASN A 315 -1.03 -6.70 -43.42
N PRO A 316 0.00 -6.61 -44.26
CA PRO A 316 0.32 -5.39 -45.01
C PRO A 316 -0.92 -4.86 -45.77
N GLY A 317 -1.11 -3.53 -45.76
CA GLY A 317 -2.27 -2.90 -46.40
C GLY A 317 -3.59 -2.97 -45.62
N SER A 318 -3.64 -3.68 -44.48
CA SER A 318 -4.84 -3.78 -43.63
C SER A 318 -5.32 -2.47 -43.02
N GLY A 319 -4.47 -1.44 -42.94
CA GLY A 319 -4.77 -0.16 -42.29
C GLY A 319 -4.46 -0.13 -40.79
N LYS A 320 -3.77 -1.15 -40.25
CA LYS A 320 -3.36 -1.22 -38.85
C LYS A 320 -2.59 0.02 -38.34
N SER A 321 -1.70 0.59 -39.14
CA SER A 321 -0.94 1.78 -38.76
C SER A 321 -1.84 3.02 -38.67
N THR A 322 -2.86 3.11 -39.53
CA THR A 322 -3.89 4.16 -39.48
C THR A 322 -4.77 4.00 -38.23
N PHE A 323 -5.19 2.77 -37.94
CA PHE A 323 -5.93 2.45 -36.72
C PHE A 323 -5.16 2.81 -35.44
N VAL A 324 -3.89 2.44 -35.36
CA VAL A 324 -3.00 2.80 -34.24
C VAL A 324 -2.84 4.31 -34.12
N ARG A 325 -2.80 5.05 -35.24
CA ARG A 325 -2.78 6.52 -35.23
C ARG A 325 -4.07 7.11 -34.65
N TYR A 326 -5.24 6.55 -34.97
CA TYR A 326 -6.49 6.98 -34.35
C TYR A 326 -6.47 6.75 -32.83
N LEU A 327 -5.96 5.61 -32.36
CA LEU A 327 -5.77 5.36 -30.93
C LEU A 327 -4.74 6.33 -30.30
N ALA A 328 -3.66 6.67 -31.01
CA ALA A 328 -2.68 7.64 -30.54
C ALA A 328 -3.31 9.04 -30.37
N ASN A 329 -4.22 9.42 -31.27
CA ASN A 329 -4.91 10.71 -31.23
C ASN A 329 -5.85 10.85 -30.03
N THR A 330 -6.25 9.75 -29.38
CA THR A 330 -7.00 9.81 -28.10
C THR A 330 -6.10 10.05 -26.89
N GLY A 331 -4.78 10.21 -27.11
CA GLY A 331 -3.79 10.42 -26.05
C GLY A 331 -3.16 9.13 -25.52
N LEU A 332 -3.46 7.97 -26.10
CA LEU A 332 -2.78 6.72 -25.71
C LEU A 332 -1.34 6.70 -26.20
N PRO A 333 -0.39 6.23 -25.38
CA PRO A 333 0.97 6.01 -25.84
C PRO A 333 1.00 4.82 -26.80
N VAL A 334 1.70 5.00 -27.91
CA VAL A 334 1.86 3.96 -28.95
C VAL A 334 3.33 3.71 -29.25
N ILE A 335 3.65 2.48 -29.64
CA ILE A 335 4.96 2.08 -30.16
C ILE A 335 4.77 1.18 -31.38
N SER A 336 5.70 1.22 -32.34
CA SER A 336 5.66 0.39 -33.54
C SER A 336 6.89 -0.50 -33.60
N ALA A 337 6.69 -1.81 -33.77
CA ALA A 337 7.78 -2.75 -33.99
C ALA A 337 8.59 -2.37 -35.24
N ASP A 338 7.92 -1.96 -36.32
CA ASP A 338 8.59 -1.54 -37.56
C ASP A 338 9.47 -0.30 -37.33
N ALA A 339 9.05 0.63 -36.47
CA ALA A 339 9.84 1.80 -36.08
C ALA A 339 11.07 1.40 -35.24
N ILE A 340 10.90 0.49 -34.27
CA ILE A 340 12.03 -0.06 -33.49
C ILE A 340 13.04 -0.73 -34.42
N VAL A 341 12.58 -1.55 -35.37
CA VAL A 341 13.47 -2.22 -36.33
C VAL A 341 14.20 -1.19 -37.21
N ALA A 342 13.52 -0.11 -37.62
CA ALA A 342 14.15 0.96 -38.38
C ALA A 342 15.31 1.62 -37.59
N ASP A 343 15.12 1.88 -36.30
CA ASP A 343 16.16 2.43 -35.42
C ASP A 343 17.31 1.43 -35.23
N LEU A 344 17.01 0.14 -35.03
CA LEU A 344 18.02 -0.92 -34.91
C LEU A 344 18.87 -1.10 -36.19
N TYR A 345 18.28 -0.80 -37.35
CA TYR A 345 18.92 -0.91 -38.67
C TYR A 345 19.66 0.37 -39.08
N ALA A 346 19.43 1.48 -38.39
CA ALA A 346 20.10 2.75 -38.66
C ALA A 346 21.61 2.65 -38.38
N SER A 347 22.37 3.64 -38.87
CA SER A 347 23.81 3.70 -38.63
C SER A 347 24.11 3.75 -37.13
N GLY A 348 24.98 2.86 -36.65
CA GLY A 348 25.27 2.68 -35.21
C GLY A 348 24.17 1.97 -34.42
N GLY A 349 23.15 1.43 -35.09
CA GLY A 349 22.15 0.57 -34.48
C GLY A 349 22.69 -0.85 -34.23
N GLU A 350 22.22 -1.50 -33.16
CA GLU A 350 22.72 -2.81 -32.72
C GLU A 350 22.67 -3.88 -33.82
N VAL A 351 21.62 -3.87 -34.66
CA VAL A 351 21.50 -4.84 -35.76
C VAL A 351 22.43 -4.48 -36.91
N ALA A 352 22.61 -3.19 -37.22
CA ALA A 352 23.56 -2.76 -38.24
C ALA A 352 25.01 -3.16 -37.88
N GLU A 353 25.41 -2.97 -36.62
CA GLU A 353 26.72 -3.41 -36.12
C GLU A 353 26.90 -4.91 -36.22
N TRP A 354 25.90 -5.68 -35.78
CA TRP A 354 25.95 -7.14 -35.84
C TRP A 354 26.00 -7.67 -37.28
N VAL A 355 25.18 -7.10 -38.18
CA VAL A 355 25.18 -7.47 -39.61
C VAL A 355 26.54 -7.18 -40.23
N GLY A 356 27.14 -6.02 -39.94
CA GLY A 356 28.48 -5.67 -40.41
C GLY A 356 29.56 -6.65 -39.94
N GLN A 357 29.50 -7.09 -38.68
CA GLN A 357 30.44 -8.05 -38.11
C GLN A 357 30.27 -9.47 -38.69
N ARG A 358 29.03 -9.92 -38.89
CA ARG A 358 28.74 -11.31 -39.29
C ARG A 358 28.72 -11.52 -40.80
N CYS A 359 28.19 -10.57 -41.56
CA CYS A 359 27.96 -10.70 -43.00
C CYS A 359 28.93 -9.84 -43.85
N GLY A 360 29.73 -9.00 -43.19
CA GLY A 360 30.59 -8.01 -43.84
C GLY A 360 29.82 -6.75 -44.27
N ASN A 361 30.52 -5.81 -44.91
CA ASN A 361 29.93 -4.52 -45.31
C ASN A 361 28.99 -4.61 -46.52
N LEU A 362 28.77 -5.80 -47.11
CA LEU A 362 27.96 -5.98 -48.33
C LEU A 362 26.45 -5.78 -48.09
N GLN A 363 25.99 -5.94 -46.85
CA GLN A 363 24.60 -5.70 -46.44
C GLN A 363 24.44 -4.37 -45.70
N LEU A 364 25.46 -3.51 -45.74
CA LEU A 364 25.42 -2.16 -45.20
C LEU A 364 25.50 -1.14 -46.35
N THR A 365 24.77 -0.05 -46.19
CA THR A 365 24.92 1.16 -46.98
C THR A 365 26.28 1.81 -46.70
N ALA A 366 26.72 2.72 -47.57
CA ALA A 366 27.95 3.50 -47.34
C ALA A 366 27.94 4.30 -46.03
N ALA A 367 26.75 4.62 -45.50
CA ALA A 367 26.56 5.31 -44.24
C ALA A 367 26.57 4.38 -43.00
N GLY A 368 26.75 3.06 -43.20
CA GLY A 368 26.78 2.08 -42.11
C GLY A 368 25.40 1.61 -41.60
N ALA A 369 24.30 2.03 -42.24
CA ALA A 369 22.97 1.48 -41.97
C ALA A 369 22.72 0.22 -42.80
N VAL A 370 21.82 -0.67 -42.36
CA VAL A 370 21.47 -1.89 -43.09
C VAL A 370 20.83 -1.57 -44.45
N ASP A 371 21.39 -2.13 -45.52
CA ASP A 371 20.74 -2.15 -46.83
C ASP A 371 19.64 -3.22 -46.84
N LYS A 372 18.39 -2.78 -46.69
CA LYS A 372 17.22 -3.67 -46.63
C LYS A 372 17.05 -4.52 -47.89
N THR A 373 17.47 -4.03 -49.06
CA THR A 373 17.33 -4.76 -50.33
C THR A 373 18.37 -5.87 -50.41
N ALA A 374 19.63 -5.53 -50.11
CA ALA A 374 20.72 -6.50 -50.08
C ALA A 374 20.50 -7.56 -48.99
N LEU A 375 20.09 -7.15 -47.79
CA LEU A 375 19.80 -8.06 -46.69
C LEU A 375 18.62 -8.99 -47.02
N PHE A 376 17.54 -8.48 -47.60
CA PHE A 376 16.41 -9.31 -48.02
C PHE A 376 16.81 -10.35 -49.07
N ALA A 377 17.65 -9.99 -50.05
CA ALA A 377 18.18 -10.93 -51.03
C ALA A 377 19.04 -12.01 -50.36
N ALA A 378 19.89 -11.64 -49.41
CA ALA A 378 20.71 -12.58 -48.63
C ALA A 378 19.86 -13.54 -47.80
N MET A 379 18.85 -13.03 -47.09
CA MET A 379 17.90 -13.84 -46.30
C MET A 379 17.08 -14.81 -47.15
N ARG A 380 16.82 -14.48 -48.43
CA ARG A 380 16.18 -15.41 -49.37
C ARG A 380 17.10 -16.55 -49.80
N ALA A 381 18.40 -16.27 -49.92
CA ALA A 381 19.39 -17.25 -50.34
C ALA A 381 19.87 -18.15 -49.18
N ASP A 382 19.84 -17.65 -47.94
CA ASP A 382 20.32 -18.36 -46.75
C ASP A 382 19.27 -18.36 -45.62
N THR A 383 18.67 -19.53 -45.40
CA THR A 383 17.67 -19.73 -44.36
C THR A 383 18.21 -19.67 -42.93
N VAL A 384 19.50 -19.99 -42.71
CA VAL A 384 20.14 -19.93 -41.39
C VAL A 384 20.39 -18.46 -41.04
N LEU A 385 20.95 -17.70 -41.98
CA LEU A 385 21.14 -16.26 -41.82
C LEU A 385 19.81 -15.55 -41.53
N ARG A 386 18.75 -15.89 -42.27
CA ARG A 386 17.40 -15.37 -42.02
C ARG A 386 16.95 -15.64 -40.58
N HIS A 387 17.08 -16.89 -40.13
CA HIS A 387 16.67 -17.27 -38.77
C HIS A 387 17.46 -16.50 -37.70
N ASP A 388 18.78 -16.37 -37.84
CA ASP A 388 19.62 -15.65 -36.89
C ASP A 388 19.24 -14.17 -36.77
N ILE A 389 19.02 -13.50 -37.91
CA ILE A 389 18.59 -12.10 -37.95
C ILE A 389 17.21 -11.95 -37.31
N GLU A 390 16.25 -12.80 -37.68
CA GLU A 390 14.90 -12.78 -37.11
C GLU A 390 14.93 -12.95 -35.60
N GLN A 391 15.66 -13.94 -35.08
CA GLN A 391 15.78 -14.17 -33.63
C GLN A 391 16.39 -12.98 -32.91
N MET A 392 17.46 -12.39 -33.44
CA MET A 392 18.09 -11.21 -32.85
C MET A 392 17.13 -10.01 -32.83
N VAL A 393 16.54 -9.68 -33.97
CA VAL A 393 15.62 -8.54 -34.10
C VAL A 393 14.40 -8.73 -33.19
N HIS A 394 13.81 -9.92 -33.18
CA HIS A 394 12.69 -10.27 -32.29
C HIS A 394 13.09 -10.10 -30.82
N GLY A 395 14.28 -10.58 -30.43
CA GLY A 395 14.81 -10.41 -29.07
C GLY A 395 14.87 -8.95 -28.64
N LEU A 396 15.45 -8.09 -29.48
CA LEU A 396 15.62 -6.66 -29.20
C LEU A 396 14.29 -5.90 -29.18
N VAL A 397 13.41 -6.16 -30.15
CA VAL A 397 12.06 -5.59 -30.18
C VAL A 397 11.28 -5.97 -28.92
N ARG A 398 11.37 -7.22 -28.47
CA ARG A 398 10.70 -7.67 -27.24
C ARG A 398 11.18 -6.90 -26.00
N VAL A 399 12.49 -6.68 -25.87
CA VAL A 399 13.07 -5.88 -24.77
C VAL A 399 12.56 -4.44 -24.81
N ALA A 400 12.51 -3.83 -25.99
CA ALA A 400 11.98 -2.48 -26.17
C ALA A 400 10.49 -2.38 -25.81
N LEU A 401 9.68 -3.37 -26.22
CA LEU A 401 8.25 -3.44 -25.85
C LEU A 401 8.05 -3.57 -24.34
N ASP A 402 8.83 -4.42 -23.66
CA ASP A 402 8.77 -4.56 -22.20
C ASP A 402 9.15 -3.26 -21.47
N ALA A 403 10.19 -2.57 -21.95
CA ALA A 403 10.58 -1.27 -21.42
C ALA A 403 9.49 -0.22 -21.64
N PHE A 404 8.87 -0.21 -22.81
CA PHE A 404 7.73 0.66 -23.13
C PHE A 404 6.56 0.43 -22.17
N TRP A 405 6.11 -0.83 -21.98
CA TRP A 405 5.01 -1.15 -21.07
C TRP A 405 5.26 -0.69 -19.64
N LYS A 406 6.45 -0.97 -19.11
CA LYS A 406 6.84 -0.55 -17.75
C LYS A 406 6.86 0.97 -17.62
N LYS A 407 7.37 1.67 -18.64
CA LYS A 407 7.40 3.15 -18.67
C LYS A 407 5.98 3.72 -18.62
N GLN A 408 5.07 3.20 -19.44
CA GLN A 408 3.70 3.72 -19.50
C GLN A 408 2.86 3.36 -18.26
N GLU A 409 3.07 2.18 -17.69
CA GLU A 409 2.45 1.80 -16.42
C GLU A 409 2.86 2.74 -15.28
N ASN A 410 4.16 3.05 -15.18
CA ASN A 410 4.67 4.00 -14.20
C ASN A 410 4.17 5.44 -14.42
N ALA A 411 3.88 5.81 -15.68
CA ALA A 411 3.27 7.09 -16.03
C ALA A 411 1.76 7.14 -15.72
N GLY A 412 1.14 6.01 -15.31
CA GLY A 412 -0.26 5.95 -14.91
C GLY A 412 -1.25 5.81 -16.07
N PHE A 413 -0.78 5.50 -17.28
CA PHE A 413 -1.68 5.22 -18.40
C PHE A 413 -2.53 3.98 -18.13
N PHE A 414 -3.79 4.05 -18.55
CA PHE A 414 -4.71 2.92 -18.37
C PHE A 414 -4.50 1.82 -19.41
N ALA A 415 -4.04 2.19 -20.60
CA ALA A 415 -3.72 1.31 -21.72
C ALA A 415 -2.51 1.87 -22.49
N ALA A 416 -1.85 1.00 -23.24
CA ALA A 416 -0.82 1.38 -24.20
C ALA A 416 -0.84 0.41 -25.39
N VAL A 417 -0.46 0.90 -26.57
CA VAL A 417 -0.63 0.17 -27.83
C VAL A 417 0.72 -0.12 -28.48
N ALA A 418 0.92 -1.36 -28.95
CA ALA A 418 2.06 -1.76 -29.74
C ALA A 418 1.56 -2.28 -31.08
N GLU A 419 2.01 -1.67 -32.18
CA GLU A 419 1.83 -2.23 -33.51
C GLU A 419 2.90 -3.30 -33.73
N VAL A 420 2.50 -4.57 -33.78
CA VAL A 420 3.43 -5.70 -33.94
C VAL A 420 2.88 -6.63 -35.03
N PRO A 421 3.21 -6.39 -36.32
CA PRO A 421 2.62 -7.15 -37.44
C PRO A 421 2.84 -8.67 -37.35
N LEU A 422 4.00 -9.06 -36.81
CA LEU A 422 4.50 -10.44 -36.71
C LEU A 422 4.31 -11.08 -35.32
N TYR A 423 3.41 -10.54 -34.49
CA TYR A 423 3.27 -10.96 -33.08
C TYR A 423 3.06 -12.48 -32.92
N PHE A 424 2.22 -13.09 -33.76
CA PHE A 424 1.89 -14.51 -33.67
C PHE A 424 2.98 -15.38 -34.30
N GLU A 425 3.58 -14.92 -35.40
CA GLU A 425 4.70 -15.54 -36.10
C GLU A 425 5.93 -15.67 -35.21
N CYS A 426 6.15 -14.69 -34.34
CA CYS A 426 7.21 -14.71 -33.33
C CYS A 426 6.97 -15.69 -32.17
N GLY A 427 5.79 -16.31 -32.08
CA GLY A 427 5.41 -17.16 -30.94
C GLY A 427 5.22 -16.39 -29.63
N TRP A 428 4.82 -15.10 -29.68
CA TRP A 428 4.77 -14.22 -28.51
C TRP A 428 3.48 -14.26 -27.69
N GLN A 429 2.57 -15.19 -27.98
CA GLN A 429 1.31 -15.40 -27.25
C GLN A 429 1.55 -15.63 -25.74
N GLY A 430 2.71 -16.17 -25.37
CA GLY A 430 3.15 -16.36 -23.98
C GLY A 430 4.26 -15.42 -23.49
N ALA A 431 4.78 -14.53 -24.35
CA ALA A 431 6.02 -13.79 -24.08
C ALA A 431 5.88 -12.64 -23.07
N PHE A 432 4.66 -12.14 -22.86
CA PHE A 432 4.40 -10.99 -22.00
C PHE A 432 3.48 -11.34 -20.82
N ARG A 433 3.78 -10.72 -19.66
CA ARG A 433 2.97 -10.82 -18.43
C ARG A 433 2.74 -9.44 -17.80
N PRO A 434 1.48 -8.97 -17.63
CA PRO A 434 0.25 -9.59 -18.13
C PRO A 434 0.23 -9.74 -19.66
N ALA A 435 -0.56 -10.71 -20.14
CA ALA A 435 -0.72 -10.96 -21.58
C ALA A 435 -1.39 -9.75 -22.26
N PRO A 436 -0.96 -9.35 -23.46
CA PRO A 436 -1.59 -8.26 -24.19
C PRO A 436 -2.94 -8.70 -24.75
N LEU A 437 -3.87 -7.76 -24.83
CA LEU A 437 -5.07 -7.90 -25.64
C LEU A 437 -4.70 -7.70 -27.10
N THR A 438 -4.99 -8.69 -27.93
CA THR A 438 -4.68 -8.67 -29.36
C THR A 438 -5.86 -8.15 -30.18
N ILE A 439 -5.57 -7.22 -31.09
CA ILE A 439 -6.55 -6.61 -31.99
C ILE A 439 -6.11 -6.85 -33.42
N GLY A 440 -6.87 -7.63 -34.16
CA GLY A 440 -6.68 -7.82 -35.59
C GLY A 440 -7.40 -6.73 -36.37
N VAL A 441 -6.70 -6.12 -37.33
CA VAL A 441 -7.32 -5.22 -38.31
C VAL A 441 -7.53 -5.99 -39.61
N HIS A 442 -8.79 -6.27 -39.92
CA HIS A 442 -9.22 -6.95 -41.14
C HIS A 442 -9.36 -5.95 -42.29
N CYS A 443 -8.95 -6.35 -43.49
CA CYS A 443 -9.28 -5.64 -44.70
C CYS A 443 -9.27 -6.61 -45.89
N PRO A 444 -10.27 -6.58 -46.78
CA PRO A 444 -10.34 -7.52 -47.91
C PRO A 444 -9.05 -7.53 -48.74
N THR A 445 -8.62 -8.73 -49.16
CA THR A 445 -7.35 -8.96 -49.86
C THR A 445 -7.17 -8.03 -51.06
N ALA A 446 -8.21 -7.86 -51.88
CA ALA A 446 -8.17 -6.97 -53.05
C ALA A 446 -7.85 -5.51 -52.68
N GLN A 447 -8.41 -5.00 -51.60
CA GLN A 447 -8.12 -3.66 -51.11
C GLN A 447 -6.70 -3.54 -50.54
N ARG A 448 -6.23 -4.56 -49.81
CA ARG A 448 -4.84 -4.58 -49.28
C ARG A 448 -3.80 -4.60 -50.39
N MET A 449 -3.99 -5.43 -51.41
CA MET A 449 -3.09 -5.51 -52.56
C MET A 449 -3.04 -4.17 -53.27
N HIS A 450 -4.21 -3.57 -53.53
CA HIS A 450 -4.29 -2.24 -54.11
C HIS A 450 -3.49 -1.20 -53.31
N ARG A 451 -3.76 -1.05 -52.01
CA ARG A 451 -3.03 -0.11 -51.12
C ARG A 451 -1.53 -0.37 -51.09
N THR A 452 -1.13 -1.63 -51.04
CA THR A 452 0.30 -2.01 -50.96
C THR A 452 1.03 -1.71 -52.27
N MET A 453 0.38 -1.89 -53.41
CA MET A 453 0.95 -1.56 -54.72
C MET A 453 0.97 -0.05 -54.97
N THR A 454 -0.13 0.66 -54.71
CA THR A 454 -0.26 2.09 -55.05
C THR A 454 0.42 3.01 -54.05
N GLU A 455 0.31 2.74 -52.75
CA GLU A 455 0.83 3.64 -51.70
C GLU A 455 2.27 3.30 -51.31
N ARG A 456 2.67 2.02 -51.37
CA ARG A 456 4.02 1.56 -50.99
C ARG A 456 4.92 1.22 -52.17
N GLY A 457 4.38 1.20 -53.40
CA GLY A 457 5.15 0.92 -54.62
C GLY A 457 5.75 -0.49 -54.67
N TRP A 458 5.13 -1.48 -54.01
CA TRP A 458 5.64 -2.85 -54.02
C TRP A 458 5.26 -3.55 -55.33
N SER A 459 6.18 -4.35 -55.87
CA SER A 459 5.85 -5.31 -56.94
C SER A 459 4.97 -6.44 -56.40
N GLU A 460 4.23 -7.08 -57.30
CA GLU A 460 3.37 -8.23 -56.98
C GLU A 460 4.17 -9.37 -56.34
N ASP A 461 5.34 -9.70 -56.89
CA ASP A 461 6.25 -10.71 -56.34
C ASP A 461 6.72 -10.38 -54.91
N LYS A 462 7.01 -9.10 -54.62
CA LYS A 462 7.45 -8.67 -53.29
C LYS A 462 6.31 -8.73 -52.28
N ALA A 463 5.10 -8.34 -52.69
CA ALA A 463 3.92 -8.41 -51.85
C ALA A 463 3.56 -9.87 -51.50
N ALA A 464 3.54 -10.75 -52.50
CA ALA A 464 3.28 -12.18 -52.33
C ALA A 464 4.34 -12.87 -51.46
N ALA A 465 5.62 -12.55 -51.66
CA ALA A 465 6.70 -13.10 -50.85
C ALA A 465 6.58 -12.70 -49.37
N LEU A 466 6.32 -11.42 -49.08
CA LEU A 466 6.16 -10.94 -47.70
C LEU A 466 4.88 -11.45 -47.03
N GLU A 467 3.82 -11.65 -47.81
CA GLU A 467 2.58 -12.27 -47.31
C GLU A 467 2.79 -13.76 -46.98
N SER A 468 3.58 -14.48 -47.79
CA SER A 468 3.91 -15.90 -47.53
C SER A 468 4.73 -16.13 -46.26
N TRP A 469 5.41 -15.09 -45.76
CA TRP A 469 6.20 -15.16 -44.51
C TRP A 469 5.35 -14.81 -43.28
N GLN A 470 4.10 -14.39 -43.47
CA GLN A 470 3.16 -14.10 -42.40
C GLN A 470 2.18 -15.23 -42.21
N TRP A 471 1.58 -15.29 -41.02
CA TRP A 471 0.42 -16.14 -40.84
C TRP A 471 -0.69 -15.74 -41.81
N PRO A 472 -1.43 -16.72 -42.37
CA PRO A 472 -2.66 -16.43 -43.10
C PRO A 472 -3.58 -15.56 -42.27
N GLU A 473 -4.25 -14.59 -42.90
CA GLU A 473 -5.13 -13.65 -42.21
C GLU A 473 -6.18 -14.38 -41.36
N ALA A 474 -6.85 -15.38 -41.93
CA ALA A 474 -7.83 -16.20 -41.21
C ALA A 474 -7.26 -16.86 -39.94
N CYS A 475 -5.98 -17.24 -39.94
CA CYS A 475 -5.32 -17.77 -38.74
C CYS A 475 -5.11 -16.69 -37.69
N LYS A 476 -4.74 -15.46 -38.09
CA LYS A 476 -4.63 -14.32 -37.17
C LYS A 476 -5.99 -13.93 -36.59
N GLU A 477 -7.02 -13.89 -37.43
CA GLU A 477 -8.39 -13.55 -37.03
C GLU A 477 -8.95 -14.53 -36.00
N ALA A 478 -8.70 -15.82 -36.19
CA ALA A 478 -9.19 -16.88 -35.29
C ALA A 478 -8.58 -16.80 -33.87
N VAL A 479 -7.43 -16.15 -33.70
CA VAL A 479 -6.71 -16.08 -32.42
C VAL A 479 -6.72 -14.69 -31.78
N CYS A 480 -7.16 -13.65 -32.49
CA CYS A 480 -7.25 -12.30 -31.93
C CYS A 480 -8.38 -12.20 -30.91
N ASP A 481 -8.16 -11.45 -29.84
CA ASP A 481 -9.20 -11.20 -28.83
C ASP A 481 -10.31 -10.27 -29.34
N MET A 482 -9.97 -9.39 -30.29
CA MET A 482 -10.87 -8.44 -30.92
C MET A 482 -10.53 -8.28 -32.41
N MET A 483 -11.55 -8.02 -33.21
CA MET A 483 -11.43 -7.74 -34.64
C MET A 483 -11.99 -6.36 -34.96
N VAL A 484 -11.28 -5.63 -35.80
CA VAL A 484 -11.69 -4.34 -36.37
C VAL A 484 -11.77 -4.49 -37.88
N ASP A 485 -12.95 -4.20 -38.44
CA ASP A 485 -13.15 -4.22 -39.89
C ASP A 485 -12.74 -2.88 -40.51
N ASN A 486 -11.86 -2.93 -41.50
CA ASN A 486 -11.42 -1.80 -42.31
C ASN A 486 -11.72 -2.01 -43.81
N SER A 487 -12.84 -2.67 -44.11
CA SER A 487 -13.41 -2.77 -45.46
C SER A 487 -14.06 -1.47 -45.96
N GLY A 488 -14.41 -0.58 -45.02
CA GLY A 488 -15.12 0.68 -45.25
C GLY A 488 -14.23 1.93 -45.37
N SER A 489 -14.79 3.09 -45.02
CA SER A 489 -14.15 4.40 -45.11
C SER A 489 -13.20 4.70 -43.93
N LEU A 490 -12.32 5.69 -44.09
CA LEU A 490 -11.46 6.17 -43.00
C LEU A 490 -12.26 6.70 -41.79
N GLY A 491 -13.44 7.29 -42.03
CA GLY A 491 -14.33 7.73 -40.95
C GLY A 491 -14.89 6.56 -40.14
N GLU A 492 -15.24 5.46 -40.79
CA GLU A 492 -15.71 4.24 -40.12
C GLU A 492 -14.59 3.55 -39.32
N LEU A 493 -13.35 3.59 -39.82
CA LEU A 493 -12.18 3.11 -39.07
C LEU A 493 -11.92 3.94 -37.81
N ALA A 494 -12.09 5.27 -37.89
CA ALA A 494 -11.96 6.16 -36.74
C ALA A 494 -13.03 5.85 -35.67
N LEU A 495 -14.29 5.70 -36.07
CA LEU A 495 -15.37 5.29 -35.17
C LEU A 495 -15.12 3.91 -34.54
N SER A 496 -14.54 2.99 -35.31
CA SER A 496 -14.17 1.66 -34.81
C SER A 496 -13.05 1.72 -33.76
N ALA A 497 -12.10 2.64 -33.90
CA ALA A 497 -11.06 2.88 -32.90
C ALA A 497 -11.65 3.41 -31.58
N GLU A 498 -12.57 4.37 -31.66
CA GLU A 498 -13.28 4.91 -30.48
C GLU A 498 -14.09 3.82 -29.77
N LYS A 499 -14.87 3.04 -30.52
CA LYS A 499 -15.67 1.93 -29.98
C LYS A 499 -14.80 0.87 -29.30
N THR A 500 -13.67 0.51 -29.93
CA THR A 500 -12.71 -0.44 -29.38
C THR A 500 -12.16 0.06 -28.05
N LEU A 501 -11.83 1.35 -27.96
CA LEU A 501 -11.32 1.94 -26.72
C LEU A 501 -12.37 1.91 -25.61
N GLN A 502 -13.62 2.25 -25.93
CA GLN A 502 -14.74 2.15 -24.98
C GLN A 502 -14.94 0.72 -24.48
N ASP A 503 -14.82 -0.29 -25.35
CA ASP A 503 -14.92 -1.70 -24.97
C ASP A 503 -13.82 -2.10 -23.97
N ILE A 504 -12.59 -1.64 -24.21
CA ILE A 504 -11.44 -1.89 -23.34
C ILE A 504 -11.64 -1.23 -21.97
N GLU A 505 -12.09 0.03 -21.95
CA GLU A 505 -12.40 0.74 -20.71
C GLU A 505 -13.51 0.04 -19.92
N ARG A 506 -14.58 -0.41 -20.59
CA ARG A 506 -15.66 -1.17 -19.96
C ARG A 506 -15.17 -2.46 -19.33
N ARG A 507 -14.33 -3.24 -20.03
CA ARG A 507 -13.73 -4.47 -19.47
C ARG A 507 -12.89 -4.18 -18.23
N ARG A 508 -12.08 -3.12 -18.27
CA ARG A 508 -11.29 -2.67 -17.12
C ARG A 508 -12.16 -2.28 -15.93
N MET A 509 -13.20 -1.47 -16.16
CA MET A 509 -14.13 -1.05 -15.11
C MET A 509 -14.85 -2.26 -14.47
N ALA A 510 -15.27 -3.22 -15.28
CA ALA A 510 -15.88 -4.45 -14.79
C ALA A 510 -14.92 -5.27 -13.90
N MET A 511 -13.64 -5.40 -14.30
CA MET A 511 -12.62 -6.08 -13.50
C MET A 511 -12.35 -5.35 -12.17
N GLU A 512 -12.26 -4.02 -12.19
CA GLU A 512 -12.08 -3.22 -10.97
C GLU A 512 -13.28 -3.36 -10.02
N GLN A 513 -14.51 -3.33 -10.55
CA GLN A 513 -15.72 -3.59 -9.77
C GLN A 513 -15.75 -5.00 -9.19
N GLN A 514 -15.31 -6.02 -9.93
CA GLN A 514 -15.20 -7.39 -9.44
C GLN A 514 -14.19 -7.47 -8.27
N GLN A 515 -13.02 -6.85 -8.40
CA GLN A 515 -12.03 -6.81 -7.31
C GLN A 515 -12.56 -6.06 -6.09
N ARG A 516 -13.32 -4.97 -6.29
CA ARG A 516 -13.98 -4.24 -5.19
C ARG A 516 -14.97 -5.14 -4.45
N ARG A 517 -15.81 -5.87 -5.17
CA ARG A 517 -16.76 -6.83 -4.56
C ARG A 517 -16.02 -7.92 -3.77
N LEU A 518 -14.96 -8.50 -4.33
CA LEU A 518 -14.16 -9.51 -3.63
C LEU A 518 -13.56 -8.97 -2.32
N LEU A 519 -13.04 -7.74 -2.33
CA LEU A 519 -12.51 -7.09 -1.13
C LEU A 519 -13.62 -6.83 -0.09
N GLU A 520 -14.76 -6.32 -0.51
CA GLU A 520 -15.90 -6.04 0.36
C GLU A 520 -16.49 -7.32 0.96
N ASP A 521 -16.70 -8.35 0.14
CA ASP A 521 -17.23 -9.65 0.58
C ASP A 521 -16.29 -10.37 1.53
N ALA A 522 -14.97 -10.27 1.31
CA ALA A 522 -13.98 -10.80 2.24
C ALA A 522 -13.97 -10.07 3.60
N CYS A 523 -14.54 -8.87 3.68
CA CYS A 523 -14.64 -8.03 4.87
C CYS A 523 -16.05 -7.99 5.50
N ARG A 524 -16.97 -8.86 5.08
CA ARG A 524 -18.25 -9.10 5.76
C ARG A 524 -18.04 -10.14 6.87
#